data_AF-A0A9E4BGH4-F1
#
_entry.id   AF-A0A9E4BGH4-F1
#
_cell.length_a   1.000
_cell.length_b   1.000
_cell.length_c   1.000
_cell.angle_alpha   90.00
_cell.angle_beta   90.00
_cell.angle_gamma   90.00
#
_symmetry.space_group_name_H-M   'P 1'
#
loop_
_entity.id
_entity.type
_entity.pdbx_description
1 polymer ?
#
loop_
_entity_poly.entity_id
_entity_poly.type
_entity_poly.pdbx_seq_one_letter_code
_entity_poly.pdbx_strand_id
1 'polypeptide(L)'
;MRRLFKRLNAQNTNHVRAIEGDAAYLLQHVFAPQSLSEVWINFSDPWPKERHHNRRLIQDTFVKILAERLKPGGEVTIATDHADYATWITDILTRQSHLQSIYATPSVHQLPGRTPTKYEQKAIDAGVPIHYFVWRQKSEPSVETRIQKVGNMPNIVLEGAYQREDILTHIARATDQVWRETHGDMQVVIKMTDIYGQLPDNHGLISVMVREGELVQYFGISLLFRKNNQLLIKLAPMGQPRPTWGIKKAVQKVADLILETHPHLWLASSTVGL
;
A
#
# COMPACT_ATOMS: atom_id res chain seq x y z
N MET A 1 3.12 -2.50 16.08
CA MET A 1 2.71 -3.91 15.93
C MET A 1 3.05 -4.85 17.11
N ARG A 2 4.27 -4.87 17.67
CA ARG A 2 4.67 -5.85 18.73
C ARG A 2 3.74 -5.94 19.96
N ARG A 3 3.24 -4.82 20.49
CA ARG A 3 2.29 -4.80 21.63
C ARG A 3 0.94 -5.43 21.29
N LEU A 4 0.45 -5.24 20.06
CA LEU A 4 -0.79 -5.84 19.57
C LEU A 4 -0.65 -7.36 19.53
N PHE A 5 0.38 -7.87 18.85
CA PHE A 5 0.62 -9.32 18.77
C PHE A 5 0.81 -9.98 20.14
N LYS A 6 1.49 -9.32 21.08
CA LYS A 6 1.61 -9.82 22.47
C LYS A 6 0.23 -9.98 23.13
N ARG A 7 -0.69 -9.03 22.92
CA ARG A 7 -2.05 -9.10 23.46
C ARG A 7 -2.89 -10.18 22.77
N LEU A 8 -2.83 -10.26 21.45
CA LEU A 8 -3.56 -11.29 20.68
C LEU A 8 -3.13 -12.70 21.08
N ASN A 9 -1.83 -12.94 21.24
CA ASN A 9 -1.30 -14.22 21.69
C ASN A 9 -1.73 -14.54 23.13
N ALA A 10 -1.72 -13.55 24.03
CA ALA A 10 -2.16 -13.74 25.41
C ALA A 10 -3.66 -14.05 25.54
N GLN A 11 -4.49 -13.52 24.63
CA GLN A 11 -5.93 -13.73 24.63
C GLN A 11 -6.38 -14.93 23.78
N ASN A 12 -5.46 -15.61 23.10
CA ASN A 12 -5.71 -16.77 22.24
C ASN A 12 -6.90 -16.60 21.27
N THR A 13 -7.04 -15.42 20.68
CA THR A 13 -8.17 -15.10 19.80
C THR A 13 -7.88 -15.56 18.36
N ASN A 14 -8.76 -16.39 17.79
CA ASN A 14 -8.68 -16.83 16.40
C ASN A 14 -9.53 -15.99 15.42
N HIS A 15 -10.28 -14.99 15.90
CA HIS A 15 -11.15 -14.12 15.10
C HIS A 15 -10.58 -12.70 14.86
N VAL A 16 -9.38 -12.42 15.34
CA VAL A 16 -8.68 -11.15 15.09
C VAL A 16 -7.46 -11.39 14.20
N ARG A 17 -7.26 -10.53 13.22
CA ARG A 17 -6.06 -10.50 12.37
C ARG A 17 -5.50 -9.09 12.37
N ALA A 18 -4.19 -8.99 12.28
CA ALA A 18 -3.49 -7.72 12.18
C ALA A 18 -2.73 -7.67 10.85
N ILE A 19 -2.84 -6.55 10.16
CA ILE A 19 -2.13 -6.28 8.92
C ILE A 19 -1.44 -4.92 9.02
N GLU A 20 -0.24 -4.84 8.47
CA GLU A 20 0.55 -3.61 8.45
C GLU A 20 0.63 -3.08 7.01
N GLY A 21 0.43 -1.78 6.85
CA GLY A 21 0.55 -1.08 5.58
C GLY A 21 -0.40 0.09 5.45
N ASP A 22 -0.32 0.74 4.28
CA ASP A 22 -1.21 1.85 3.94
C ASP A 22 -2.67 1.39 3.87
N ALA A 23 -3.55 2.12 4.57
CA ALA A 23 -4.95 1.74 4.72
C ALA A 23 -5.73 1.82 3.41
N ALA A 24 -5.47 2.84 2.56
CA ALA A 24 -6.15 3.01 1.29
C ALA A 24 -5.81 1.85 0.35
N TYR A 25 -4.51 1.52 0.25
CA TYR A 25 -4.05 0.38 -0.54
C TYR A 25 -4.64 -0.93 -0.01
N LEU A 26 -4.61 -1.15 1.30
CA LEU A 26 -5.13 -2.35 1.92
C LEU A 26 -6.61 -2.54 1.63
N LEU A 27 -7.40 -1.48 1.80
CA LEU A 27 -8.83 -1.48 1.52
C LEU A 27 -9.10 -1.86 0.06
N GLN A 28 -8.33 -1.29 -0.86
CA GLN A 28 -8.49 -1.53 -2.29
C GLN A 28 -8.09 -2.95 -2.73
N HIS A 29 -7.04 -3.54 -2.16
CA HIS A 29 -6.42 -4.76 -2.72
C HIS A 29 -6.51 -6.01 -1.85
N VAL A 30 -6.82 -5.88 -0.56
CA VAL A 30 -6.92 -7.04 0.35
C VAL A 30 -8.37 -7.46 0.58
N PHE A 31 -9.29 -6.49 0.57
CA PHE A 31 -10.70 -6.76 0.77
C PHE A 31 -11.41 -6.84 -0.57
N ALA A 32 -12.25 -7.87 -0.71
CA ALA A 32 -13.08 -7.98 -1.89
C ALA A 32 -14.13 -6.86 -1.93
N PRO A 33 -14.57 -6.45 -3.12
CA PRO A 33 -15.78 -5.66 -3.28
C PRO A 33 -16.93 -6.21 -2.42
N GLN A 34 -17.70 -5.31 -1.79
CA GLN A 34 -18.88 -5.69 -1.02
C GLN A 34 -18.66 -6.84 -0.01
N SER A 35 -17.53 -6.84 0.70
CA SER A 35 -17.17 -7.91 1.64
C SER A 35 -17.19 -7.48 3.10
N LEU A 36 -17.06 -6.17 3.36
CA LEU A 36 -17.00 -5.60 4.70
C LEU A 36 -18.40 -5.27 5.21
N SER A 37 -18.75 -5.79 6.39
CA SER A 37 -19.99 -5.41 7.07
C SER A 37 -19.85 -4.08 7.82
N GLU A 38 -18.70 -3.87 8.45
CA GLU A 38 -18.41 -2.66 9.22
C GLU A 38 -16.95 -2.22 9.04
N VAL A 39 -16.72 -0.92 8.98
CA VAL A 39 -15.39 -0.29 8.99
C VAL A 39 -15.33 0.78 10.07
N TRP A 40 -14.30 0.72 10.92
CA TRP A 40 -14.13 1.65 12.04
C TRP A 40 -12.84 2.44 11.86
N ILE A 41 -12.96 3.77 11.84
CA ILE A 41 -11.83 4.70 11.71
C ILE A 41 -11.82 5.59 12.95
N ASN A 42 -10.84 5.37 13.81
CA ASN A 42 -10.79 5.99 15.13
C ASN A 42 -9.64 6.99 15.19
N PHE A 43 -9.97 8.29 15.33
CA PHE A 43 -9.01 9.36 15.62
C PHE A 43 -7.83 9.39 14.64
N SER A 44 -8.11 9.28 13.33
CA SER A 44 -7.08 9.46 12.30
C SER A 44 -6.51 10.88 12.35
N ASP A 45 -5.23 11.03 12.01
CA ASP A 45 -4.51 12.29 12.16
C ASP A 45 -5.25 13.46 11.46
N PRO A 46 -5.60 14.54 12.18
CA PRO A 46 -6.42 15.62 11.64
C PRO A 46 -5.64 16.58 10.74
N TRP A 47 -4.31 16.58 10.82
CA TRP A 47 -3.41 17.47 10.08
C TRP A 47 -3.91 18.93 10.08
N PRO A 48 -3.80 19.66 11.20
CA PRO A 48 -4.49 20.94 11.39
C PRO A 48 -3.98 22.08 10.50
N LYS A 49 -2.78 21.95 9.93
CA LYS A 49 -2.22 22.96 9.03
C LYS A 49 -2.74 22.73 7.62
N GLU A 50 -3.24 23.79 6.98
CA GLU A 50 -3.83 23.74 5.65
C GLU A 50 -2.97 23.03 4.61
N ARG A 51 -1.66 23.36 4.56
CA ARG A 51 -0.68 22.73 3.68
C ARG A 51 -0.51 21.20 3.87
N HIS A 52 -1.08 20.61 4.92
CA HIS A 52 -1.04 19.18 5.21
C HIS A 52 -2.41 18.51 5.05
N HIS A 53 -3.46 19.22 4.63
CA HIS A 53 -4.79 18.63 4.45
C HIS A 53 -4.80 17.46 3.48
N ASN A 54 -3.91 17.45 2.49
CA ASN A 54 -3.70 16.32 1.57
C ASN A 54 -3.22 15.02 2.26
N ARG A 55 -2.78 15.09 3.51
CA ARG A 55 -2.36 13.92 4.32
C ARG A 55 -3.48 13.36 5.18
N ARG A 56 -4.65 14.02 5.26
CA ARG A 56 -5.82 13.48 5.96
C ARG A 56 -6.24 12.18 5.30
N LEU A 57 -6.55 11.16 6.09
CA LEU A 57 -6.99 9.85 5.59
C LEU A 57 -8.33 9.96 4.84
N ILE A 58 -9.29 10.69 5.44
CA ILE A 58 -10.61 10.90 4.85
C ILE A 58 -10.50 11.92 3.70
N GLN A 59 -10.48 11.40 2.49
CA GLN A 59 -10.50 12.11 1.20
C GLN A 59 -11.57 11.49 0.31
N ASP A 60 -12.00 12.18 -0.76
CA ASP A 60 -13.01 11.66 -1.69
C ASP A 60 -12.61 10.29 -2.27
N THR A 61 -11.32 10.14 -2.63
CA THR A 61 -10.78 8.89 -3.20
C THR A 61 -10.85 7.73 -2.21
N PHE A 62 -10.44 7.97 -0.95
CA PHE A 62 -10.48 6.96 0.11
C PHE A 62 -11.91 6.54 0.43
N VAL A 63 -12.82 7.51 0.58
CA VAL A 63 -14.23 7.24 0.89
C VAL A 63 -14.93 6.51 -0.25
N LYS A 64 -14.59 6.81 -1.50
CA LYS A 64 -15.08 6.04 -2.66
C LYS A 64 -14.67 4.57 -2.60
N ILE A 65 -13.38 4.30 -2.41
CA ILE A 65 -12.86 2.92 -2.26
C ILE A 65 -13.55 2.23 -1.08
N LEU A 66 -13.70 2.94 0.04
CA LEU A 66 -14.35 2.40 1.23
C LEU A 66 -15.80 1.99 0.95
N ALA A 67 -16.58 2.85 0.28
CA ALA A 67 -17.95 2.52 -0.11
C ALA A 67 -17.97 1.26 -1.00
N GLU A 68 -17.08 1.15 -1.99
CA GLU A 68 -16.98 -0.03 -2.86
C GLU A 68 -16.67 -1.35 -2.12
N ARG A 69 -16.10 -1.28 -0.90
CA ARG A 69 -15.78 -2.46 -0.08
C ARG A 69 -16.86 -2.83 0.93
N LEU A 70 -17.72 -1.89 1.29
CA LEU A 70 -18.87 -2.16 2.14
C LEU A 70 -19.92 -3.00 1.39
N LYS A 71 -20.47 -4.00 2.07
CA LYS A 71 -21.69 -4.71 1.64
C LYS A 71 -22.85 -3.72 1.54
N PRO A 72 -23.88 -3.99 0.72
CA PRO A 72 -25.16 -3.29 0.85
C PRO A 72 -25.64 -3.33 2.31
N GLY A 73 -25.98 -2.16 2.86
CA GLY A 73 -26.35 -2.02 4.28
C GLY A 73 -25.19 -2.03 5.28
N GLY A 74 -23.95 -2.27 4.83
CA GLY A 74 -22.75 -2.17 5.67
C GLY A 74 -22.45 -0.72 6.07
N GLU A 75 -21.72 -0.55 7.19
CA GLU A 75 -21.54 0.75 7.83
C GLU A 75 -20.07 1.15 7.99
N VAL A 76 -19.81 2.45 7.90
CA VAL A 76 -18.55 3.05 8.36
C VAL A 76 -18.82 3.94 9.54
N THR A 77 -18.05 3.72 10.61
CA THR A 77 -18.01 4.57 11.80
C THR A 77 -16.69 5.33 11.85
N ILE A 78 -16.76 6.65 11.80
CA ILE A 78 -15.60 7.55 11.93
C ILE A 78 -15.74 8.35 13.22
N ALA A 79 -14.69 8.42 14.02
CA ALA A 79 -14.63 9.20 15.25
C ALA A 79 -13.47 10.19 15.22
N THR A 80 -13.73 11.45 15.59
CA THR A 80 -12.71 12.51 15.74
C THR A 80 -13.10 13.48 16.85
N ASP A 81 -12.14 13.95 17.63
CA ASP A 81 -12.26 15.01 18.62
C ASP A 81 -11.85 16.39 18.07
N HIS A 82 -11.52 16.47 16.79
CA HIS A 82 -11.05 17.70 16.14
C HIS A 82 -12.15 18.33 15.28
N ALA A 83 -12.65 19.50 15.69
CA ALA A 83 -13.77 20.20 15.05
C ALA A 83 -13.55 20.48 13.55
N ASP A 84 -12.43 21.09 13.16
CA ASP A 84 -12.18 21.38 11.73
C ASP A 84 -12.10 20.11 10.87
N TYR A 85 -11.62 19.02 11.47
CA TYR A 85 -11.56 17.74 10.77
C TYR A 85 -12.94 17.09 10.68
N ALA A 86 -13.81 17.29 11.68
CA ALA A 86 -15.20 16.89 11.61
C ALA A 86 -15.97 17.64 10.50
N THR A 87 -15.73 18.95 10.33
CA THR A 87 -16.28 19.72 9.21
C THR A 87 -15.80 19.15 7.88
N TRP A 88 -14.49 18.89 7.76
CA TRP A 88 -13.93 18.24 6.57
C TRP A 88 -14.54 16.87 6.27
N ILE A 89 -14.69 16.00 7.27
CA ILE A 89 -15.31 14.69 7.12
C ILE A 89 -16.78 14.84 6.66
N THR A 90 -17.51 15.81 7.21
CA THR A 90 -18.88 16.14 6.79
C THR A 90 -18.93 16.47 5.29
N ASP A 91 -18.06 17.37 4.83
CA ASP A 91 -18.03 17.78 3.42
C ASP A 91 -17.70 16.60 2.49
N ILE A 92 -16.72 15.77 2.84
CA ILE A 92 -16.35 14.59 2.04
C ILE A 92 -17.49 13.56 1.99
N LEU A 93 -18.07 13.22 3.15
CA LEU A 93 -19.12 12.20 3.21
C LEU A 93 -20.40 12.63 2.52
N THR A 94 -20.79 13.91 2.65
CA THR A 94 -22.00 14.45 1.98
C THR A 94 -21.89 14.46 0.46
N ARG A 95 -20.67 14.54 -0.10
CA ARG A 95 -20.43 14.39 -1.54
C ARG A 95 -20.46 12.93 -2.03
N GLN A 96 -20.43 11.95 -1.13
CA GLN A 96 -20.46 10.54 -1.49
C GLN A 96 -21.91 10.05 -1.67
N SER A 97 -22.33 9.85 -2.91
CA SER A 97 -23.70 9.44 -3.26
C SER A 97 -24.10 8.07 -2.68
N HIS A 98 -23.15 7.15 -2.58
CA HIS A 98 -23.39 5.77 -2.13
C HIS A 98 -23.60 5.63 -0.62
N LEU A 99 -23.14 6.60 0.17
CA LEU A 99 -23.28 6.58 1.62
C LEU A 99 -24.40 7.52 2.10
N GLN A 100 -25.00 7.22 3.25
CA GLN A 100 -25.86 8.14 4.00
C GLN A 100 -25.59 8.03 5.49
N SER A 101 -25.71 9.14 6.21
CA SER A 101 -25.81 9.09 7.66
C SER A 101 -27.00 8.23 8.08
N ILE A 102 -26.83 7.42 9.12
CA ILE A 102 -27.94 6.71 9.78
C ILE A 102 -28.69 7.61 10.77
N TYR A 103 -28.16 8.80 11.04
CA TYR A 103 -28.75 9.82 11.90
C TYR A 103 -29.32 10.96 11.07
N ALA A 104 -30.15 11.80 11.72
CA ALA A 104 -30.72 13.00 11.10
C ALA A 104 -29.65 14.05 10.72
N THR A 105 -28.49 14.01 11.36
CA THR A 105 -27.35 14.90 11.11
C THR A 105 -26.15 14.12 10.56
N PRO A 106 -25.19 14.79 9.89
CA PRO A 106 -23.97 14.13 9.40
C PRO A 106 -23.12 13.46 10.49
N SER A 107 -23.09 14.06 11.69
CA SER A 107 -22.45 13.50 12.88
C SER A 107 -23.29 13.70 14.14
N VAL A 108 -22.99 12.92 15.17
CA VAL A 108 -23.56 13.00 16.52
C VAL A 108 -22.44 13.05 17.55
N HIS A 109 -22.75 13.51 18.77
CA HIS A 109 -21.77 13.62 19.85
C HIS A 109 -21.79 12.45 20.85
N GLN A 110 -22.72 11.52 20.67
CA GLN A 110 -22.86 10.33 21.51
C GLN A 110 -23.12 9.13 20.61
N LEU A 111 -22.44 8.02 20.90
CA LEU A 111 -22.61 6.76 20.19
C LEU A 111 -22.85 5.62 21.20
N PRO A 112 -24.11 5.36 21.57
CA PRO A 112 -24.46 4.35 22.55
C PRO A 112 -23.94 2.95 22.18
N GLY A 113 -23.50 2.18 23.18
CA GLY A 113 -23.01 0.81 22.98
C GLY A 113 -21.57 0.69 22.47
N ARG A 114 -20.90 1.80 22.16
CA ARG A 114 -19.50 1.82 21.75
C ARG A 114 -18.57 1.58 22.95
N THR A 115 -17.61 0.68 22.78
CA THR A 115 -16.48 0.56 23.71
C THR A 115 -15.48 1.70 23.47
N PRO A 116 -15.19 2.55 24.46
CA PRO A 116 -14.32 3.71 24.25
C PRO A 116 -12.87 3.28 24.04
N THR A 117 -12.20 3.91 23.07
CA THR A 117 -10.75 3.83 22.89
C THR A 117 -10.02 4.68 23.94
N LYS A 118 -8.71 4.48 24.07
CA LYS A 118 -7.87 5.33 24.94
C LYS A 118 -7.97 6.82 24.56
N TYR A 119 -8.06 7.14 23.26
CA TYR A 119 -8.14 8.52 22.79
C TYR A 119 -9.50 9.14 23.10
N GLU A 120 -10.56 8.34 22.99
CA GLU A 120 -11.93 8.75 23.38
C GLU A 120 -12.00 9.10 24.85
N GLN A 121 -11.49 8.22 25.71
CA GLN A 121 -11.51 8.47 27.14
C GLN A 121 -10.76 9.78 27.46
N LYS A 122 -9.61 10.01 26.83
CA LYS A 122 -8.85 11.25 27.02
C LYS A 122 -9.64 12.49 26.60
N ALA A 123 -10.34 12.45 25.47
CA ALA A 123 -11.17 13.57 25.00
C ALA A 123 -12.36 13.80 25.94
N ILE A 124 -13.04 12.73 26.37
CA ILE A 124 -14.15 12.78 27.33
C ILE A 124 -13.70 13.40 28.66
N ASP A 125 -12.58 12.93 29.22
CA ASP A 125 -12.03 13.42 30.48
C ASP A 125 -11.66 14.92 30.39
N ALA A 126 -11.26 15.38 29.20
CA ALA A 126 -10.95 16.77 28.92
C ALA A 126 -12.19 17.63 28.57
N GLY A 127 -13.39 17.04 28.52
CA GLY A 127 -14.62 17.72 28.11
C GLY A 127 -14.62 18.13 26.63
N VAL A 128 -13.76 17.53 25.80
CA VAL A 128 -13.69 17.81 24.37
C VAL A 128 -14.79 17.02 23.66
N PRO A 129 -15.69 17.68 22.91
CA PRO A 129 -16.74 16.99 22.18
C PRO A 129 -16.14 16.10 21.09
N ILE A 130 -16.62 14.86 21.02
CA ILE A 130 -16.27 13.92 19.97
C ILE A 130 -17.36 13.97 18.90
N HIS A 131 -16.97 13.92 17.63
CA HIS A 131 -17.86 13.79 16.49
C HIS A 131 -17.83 12.35 15.99
N TYR A 132 -18.99 11.70 15.99
CA TYR A 132 -19.20 10.37 15.46
C TYR A 132 -20.00 10.44 14.17
N PHE A 133 -19.44 9.89 13.11
CA PHE A 133 -20.10 9.71 11.82
C PHE A 133 -20.41 8.23 11.67
N VAL A 134 -21.70 7.88 11.57
CA VAL A 134 -22.10 6.51 11.23
C VAL A 134 -22.87 6.55 9.93
N TRP A 135 -22.25 6.05 8.87
CA TRP A 135 -22.75 6.14 7.50
C TRP A 135 -22.91 4.77 6.89
N ARG A 136 -24.07 4.52 6.28
CA ARG A 136 -24.48 3.24 5.72
C ARG A 136 -24.43 3.26 4.21
N GLN A 137 -24.01 2.14 3.63
CA GLN A 137 -24.04 1.89 2.19
C GLN A 137 -25.47 1.69 1.69
N LYS A 138 -25.93 2.55 0.77
CA LYS A 138 -27.31 2.58 0.27
C LYS A 138 -27.65 1.45 -0.71
N SER A 139 -26.74 1.14 -1.62
CA SER A 139 -26.97 0.17 -2.70
C SER A 139 -25.66 -0.22 -3.37
N GLU A 140 -25.71 -1.27 -4.19
CA GLU A 140 -24.55 -1.83 -4.89
C GLU A 140 -23.77 -0.74 -5.66
N PRO A 141 -22.53 -0.43 -5.23
CA PRO A 141 -21.66 0.37 -6.07
C PRO A 141 -21.32 -0.46 -7.32
N SER A 142 -21.31 0.17 -8.49
CA SER A 142 -20.76 -0.42 -9.70
C SER A 142 -19.26 -0.61 -9.50
N VAL A 143 -18.82 -1.82 -9.17
CA VAL A 143 -17.41 -2.06 -8.82
C VAL A 143 -16.61 -2.46 -10.05
N GLU A 144 -15.80 -1.53 -10.56
CA GLU A 144 -14.73 -1.82 -11.53
C GLU A 144 -13.38 -2.16 -10.87
N THR A 145 -13.30 -2.27 -9.54
CA THR A 145 -11.99 -2.52 -8.90
C THR A 145 -11.54 -3.98 -9.01
N ARG A 146 -10.39 -4.16 -9.67
CA ARG A 146 -9.65 -5.42 -9.74
C ARG A 146 -8.84 -5.63 -8.46
N ILE A 147 -9.11 -6.71 -7.73
CA ILE A 147 -8.21 -7.19 -6.66
C ILE A 147 -6.92 -7.66 -7.34
N GLN A 148 -5.80 -6.95 -7.17
CA GLN A 148 -4.50 -7.53 -7.52
C GLN A 148 -4.21 -8.67 -6.54
N LYS A 149 -4.32 -9.92 -7.00
CA LYS A 149 -3.84 -11.07 -6.23
C LYS A 149 -2.34 -10.88 -5.98
N VAL A 150 -1.93 -10.90 -4.71
CA VAL A 150 -0.52 -10.91 -4.30
C VAL A 150 0.14 -12.10 -5.00
N GLY A 151 1.06 -11.81 -5.93
CA GLY A 151 1.82 -12.83 -6.62
C GLY A 151 3.01 -13.33 -5.79
N ASN A 152 3.67 -14.37 -6.27
CA ASN A 152 4.96 -14.80 -5.70
C ASN A 152 5.99 -13.67 -5.80
N MET A 153 6.93 -13.65 -4.84
CA MET A 153 7.99 -12.66 -4.80
C MET A 153 8.84 -12.74 -6.08
N PRO A 154 8.99 -11.65 -6.85
CA PRO A 154 9.71 -11.67 -8.11
C PRO A 154 11.19 -12.02 -7.93
N ASN A 155 11.64 -13.01 -8.67
CA ASN A 155 13.03 -13.32 -8.89
C ASN A 155 13.28 -13.79 -10.32
N ILE A 156 14.50 -13.54 -10.78
CA ILE A 156 15.04 -13.92 -12.08
C ILE A 156 16.44 -14.49 -11.84
N VAL A 157 16.75 -15.62 -12.47
CA VAL A 157 18.10 -16.18 -12.51
C VAL A 157 18.58 -16.14 -13.95
N LEU A 158 19.66 -15.40 -14.18
CA LEU A 158 20.41 -15.42 -15.43
C LEU A 158 21.63 -16.33 -15.26
N GLU A 159 22.00 -17.05 -16.31
CA GLU A 159 23.14 -17.95 -16.32
C GLU A 159 24.05 -17.70 -17.52
N GLY A 160 25.35 -17.77 -17.29
CA GLY A 160 26.39 -17.55 -18.30
C GLY A 160 27.60 -16.82 -17.70
N ALA A 161 28.72 -16.81 -18.41
CA ALA A 161 29.92 -16.12 -17.94
C ALA A 161 29.64 -14.62 -17.84
N TYR A 162 30.05 -13.97 -16.75
CA TYR A 162 29.94 -12.52 -16.60
C TYR A 162 31.11 -11.97 -15.77
N GLN A 163 31.39 -10.68 -15.90
CA GLN A 163 32.23 -9.94 -14.97
C GLN A 163 31.33 -9.03 -14.13
N ARG A 164 31.48 -9.12 -12.81
CA ARG A 164 30.62 -8.41 -11.86
C ARG A 164 30.73 -6.89 -12.04
N GLU A 165 31.96 -6.41 -12.18
CA GLU A 165 32.28 -4.99 -12.26
C GLU A 165 31.69 -4.36 -13.53
N ASP A 166 31.64 -5.10 -14.63
CA ASP A 166 31.04 -4.66 -15.90
C ASP A 166 29.53 -4.48 -15.75
N ILE A 167 28.85 -5.46 -15.15
CA ILE A 167 27.40 -5.38 -14.86
C ILE A 167 27.10 -4.20 -13.93
N LEU A 168 27.83 -4.06 -12.82
CA LEU A 168 27.59 -2.96 -11.87
C LEU A 168 27.85 -1.59 -12.50
N THR A 169 28.90 -1.46 -13.31
CA THR A 169 29.24 -0.22 -14.02
C THR A 169 28.16 0.13 -15.03
N HIS A 170 27.64 -0.85 -15.77
CA HIS A 170 26.57 -0.62 -16.72
C HIS A 170 25.28 -0.15 -16.04
N ILE A 171 24.87 -0.83 -14.97
CA ILE A 171 23.66 -0.45 -14.23
C ILE A 171 23.84 0.94 -13.58
N ALA A 172 25.03 1.29 -13.11
CA ALA A 172 25.31 2.63 -12.59
C ALA A 172 25.12 3.74 -13.65
N ARG A 173 25.42 3.47 -14.92
CA ARG A 173 25.15 4.42 -16.02
C ARG A 173 23.67 4.58 -16.33
N ALA A 174 22.84 3.62 -15.94
CA ALA A 174 21.38 3.66 -16.05
C ALA A 174 20.70 4.16 -14.76
N THR A 175 21.44 4.73 -13.81
CA THR A 175 20.83 5.44 -12.67
C THR A 175 19.97 6.58 -13.22
N ASP A 176 18.85 6.89 -12.54
CA ASP A 176 17.81 7.81 -13.01
C ASP A 176 17.01 7.38 -14.25
N GLN A 177 17.23 6.17 -14.78
CA GLN A 177 16.37 5.62 -15.83
C GLN A 177 14.91 5.56 -15.36
N VAL A 178 14.01 6.09 -16.20
CA VAL A 178 12.57 6.07 -15.97
C VAL A 178 11.88 5.29 -17.08
N TRP A 179 11.19 4.22 -16.70
CA TRP A 179 10.28 3.50 -17.58
C TRP A 179 8.84 3.90 -17.30
N ARG A 180 8.07 4.08 -18.36
CA ARG A 180 6.62 4.31 -18.31
C ARG A 180 5.94 3.17 -19.03
N GLU A 181 5.11 2.46 -18.30
CA GLU A 181 4.43 1.25 -18.73
C GLU A 181 2.92 1.40 -18.48
N THR A 182 2.14 0.58 -19.19
CA THR A 182 0.67 0.55 -19.04
C THR A 182 0.25 -0.86 -18.66
N HIS A 183 -0.55 -1.01 -17.61
CA HIS A 183 -1.13 -2.29 -17.19
C HIS A 183 -2.65 -2.19 -17.06
N GLY A 184 -3.37 -2.65 -18.08
CA GLY A 184 -4.80 -2.31 -18.24
C GLY A 184 -4.95 -0.81 -18.46
N ASP A 185 -5.74 -0.14 -17.63
CA ASP A 185 -5.97 1.30 -17.70
C ASP A 185 -5.03 2.10 -16.76
N MET A 186 -4.14 1.40 -16.04
CA MET A 186 -3.25 2.01 -15.05
C MET A 186 -1.90 2.37 -15.68
N GLN A 187 -1.51 3.64 -15.53
CA GLN A 187 -0.15 4.10 -15.80
C GLN A 187 0.79 3.69 -14.68
N VAL A 188 1.92 3.09 -15.04
CA VAL A 188 2.96 2.61 -14.14
C VAL A 188 4.27 3.31 -14.45
N VAL A 189 4.83 3.99 -13.45
CA VAL A 189 6.13 4.64 -13.57
C VAL A 189 7.14 3.88 -12.71
N ILE A 190 8.24 3.45 -13.33
CA ILE A 190 9.34 2.75 -12.67
C ILE A 190 10.56 3.64 -12.80
N LYS A 191 11.16 4.04 -11.67
CA LYS A 191 12.37 4.86 -11.64
C LYS A 191 13.47 4.14 -10.86
N MET A 192 14.62 3.93 -11.50
CA MET A 192 15.85 3.63 -10.77
C MET A 192 16.38 4.90 -10.12
N THR A 193 16.67 4.84 -8.83
CA THR A 193 17.10 6.00 -8.04
C THR A 193 18.59 5.96 -7.72
N ASP A 194 19.11 4.80 -7.30
CA ASP A 194 20.50 4.65 -6.90
C ASP A 194 20.98 3.22 -7.12
N ILE A 195 22.30 3.03 -7.16
CA ILE A 195 22.95 1.71 -7.09
C ILE A 195 24.04 1.70 -6.02
N TYR A 196 24.15 0.58 -5.33
CA TYR A 196 25.14 0.30 -4.30
C TYR A 196 25.88 -0.98 -4.67
N GLY A 197 27.10 -0.83 -5.20
CA GLY A 197 27.92 -1.94 -5.71
C GLY A 197 29.00 -2.45 -4.75
N GLN A 198 29.19 -1.85 -3.58
CA GLN A 198 30.20 -2.24 -2.59
C GLN A 198 29.56 -2.87 -1.35
N LEU A 199 28.70 -3.87 -1.55
CA LEU A 199 28.09 -4.60 -0.44
C LEU A 199 28.89 -5.87 -0.09
N PRO A 200 28.85 -6.32 1.18
CA PRO A 200 29.39 -7.61 1.59
C PRO A 200 28.84 -8.77 0.74
N ASP A 201 29.57 -9.89 0.73
CA ASP A 201 29.18 -11.15 0.07
C ASP A 201 28.97 -11.05 -1.45
N ASN A 202 29.69 -10.13 -2.10
CA ASN A 202 29.69 -10.00 -3.56
C ASN A 202 28.32 -9.60 -4.13
N HIS A 203 27.54 -8.80 -3.39
CA HIS A 203 26.21 -8.37 -3.79
C HIS A 203 26.21 -6.95 -4.41
N GLY A 204 25.18 -6.67 -5.20
CA GLY A 204 24.77 -5.33 -5.61
C GLY A 204 23.35 -5.03 -5.14
N LEU A 205 23.01 -3.77 -4.96
CA LEU A 205 21.66 -3.31 -4.61
C LEU A 205 21.27 -2.12 -5.46
N ILE A 206 20.08 -2.16 -6.06
CA ILE A 206 19.49 -1.07 -6.83
C ILE A 206 18.31 -0.54 -6.03
N SER A 207 18.27 0.77 -5.76
CA SER A 207 17.10 1.43 -5.18
C SER A 207 16.13 1.83 -6.30
N VAL A 208 14.87 1.42 -6.16
CA VAL A 208 13.84 1.61 -7.19
C VAL A 208 12.58 2.21 -6.55
N MET A 209 11.93 3.10 -7.28
CA MET A 209 10.60 3.60 -7.00
C MET A 209 9.63 3.11 -8.08
N VAL A 210 8.49 2.56 -7.66
CA VAL A 210 7.37 2.22 -8.55
C VAL A 210 6.15 3.00 -8.11
N ARG A 211 5.53 3.70 -9.06
CA ARG A 211 4.23 4.36 -8.90
C ARG A 211 3.18 3.67 -9.77
N GLU A 212 2.12 3.20 -9.14
CA GLU A 212 0.97 2.53 -9.73
C GLU A 212 -0.30 3.28 -9.29
N GLY A 213 -0.74 4.26 -10.10
CA GLY A 213 -1.77 5.21 -9.69
C GLY A 213 -1.34 6.03 -8.44
N GLU A 214 -2.09 5.86 -7.35
CA GLU A 214 -1.82 6.50 -6.05
C GLU A 214 -0.83 5.73 -5.17
N LEU A 215 -0.57 4.45 -5.49
CA LEU A 215 0.40 3.66 -4.75
C LEU A 215 1.81 4.03 -5.21
N VAL A 216 2.66 4.44 -4.26
CA VAL A 216 4.09 4.61 -4.48
C VAL A 216 4.85 3.67 -3.55
N GLN A 217 5.74 2.85 -4.11
CA GLN A 217 6.57 1.89 -3.39
C GLN A 217 8.04 2.17 -3.63
N TYR A 218 8.82 2.31 -2.56
CA TYR A 218 10.28 2.39 -2.58
C TYR A 218 10.87 1.09 -2.06
N PHE A 219 11.80 0.50 -2.80
CA PHE A 219 12.36 -0.80 -2.48
C PHE A 219 13.72 -1.04 -3.12
N GLY A 220 14.41 -2.07 -2.64
CA GLY A 220 15.66 -2.53 -3.22
C GLY A 220 15.47 -3.73 -4.15
N ILE A 221 16.25 -3.81 -5.22
CA ILE A 221 16.50 -5.03 -6.00
C ILE A 221 17.93 -5.47 -5.74
N SER A 222 18.10 -6.68 -5.22
CA SER A 222 19.41 -7.28 -4.99
C SER A 222 19.90 -8.03 -6.23
N LEU A 223 21.18 -7.82 -6.56
CA LEU A 223 21.96 -8.58 -7.52
C LEU A 223 22.91 -9.50 -6.75
N LEU A 224 22.71 -10.81 -6.84
CA LEU A 224 23.54 -11.80 -6.15
C LEU A 224 24.37 -12.56 -7.20
N PHE A 225 25.67 -12.26 -7.22
CA PHE A 225 26.64 -12.84 -8.14
C PHE A 225 27.18 -14.16 -7.55
N ARG A 226 26.68 -15.30 -8.05
CA ARG A 226 26.99 -16.63 -7.51
C ARG A 226 28.17 -17.28 -8.23
N LYS A 227 28.90 -18.14 -7.52
CA LYS A 227 30.11 -18.82 -8.01
C LYS A 227 29.90 -19.77 -9.20
N ASN A 228 28.66 -20.17 -9.48
CA ASN A 228 28.30 -21.07 -10.58
C ASN A 228 27.87 -20.31 -11.86
N ASN A 229 28.41 -19.10 -12.09
CA ASN A 229 28.03 -18.26 -13.23
C ASN A 229 26.53 -17.96 -13.29
N GLN A 230 25.86 -17.93 -12.13
CA GLN A 230 24.47 -17.50 -12.02
C GLN A 230 24.38 -16.13 -11.38
N LEU A 231 23.55 -15.28 -11.96
CA LEU A 231 23.18 -14.00 -11.41
C LEU A 231 21.72 -14.06 -10.98
N LEU A 232 21.48 -13.99 -9.67
CA LEU A 232 20.13 -13.90 -9.12
C LEU A 232 19.76 -12.44 -8.94
N ILE A 233 18.68 -12.04 -9.59
CA ILE A 233 18.03 -10.73 -9.48
C ILE A 233 16.75 -10.96 -8.68
N LYS A 234 16.63 -10.34 -7.51
CA LYS A 234 15.44 -10.50 -6.66
C LYS A 234 15.16 -9.24 -5.86
N LEU A 235 13.98 -9.14 -5.28
CA LEU A 235 13.71 -8.10 -4.29
C LEU A 235 14.61 -8.25 -3.07
N ALA A 236 15.12 -7.11 -2.61
CA ALA A 236 15.80 -7.00 -1.35
C ALA A 236 14.78 -7.10 -0.20
N PRO A 237 15.16 -7.66 0.97
CA PRO A 237 14.26 -7.76 2.12
C PRO A 237 13.92 -6.40 2.76
N MET A 238 14.58 -5.32 2.30
CA MET A 238 14.37 -3.96 2.75
C MET A 238 13.19 -3.30 2.03
N GLY A 239 12.38 -2.54 2.78
CA GLY A 239 11.18 -1.86 2.28
C GLY A 239 9.92 -2.71 2.22
N GLN A 240 10.02 -4.05 2.33
CA GLN A 240 8.89 -5.00 2.29
C GLN A 240 7.87 -4.65 1.19
N PRO A 241 8.33 -4.45 -0.07
CA PRO A 241 7.43 -4.07 -1.16
C PRO A 241 6.38 -5.15 -1.39
N ARG A 242 5.18 -4.73 -1.79
CA ARG A 242 4.13 -5.65 -2.19
C ARG A 242 4.40 -6.11 -3.62
N PRO A 243 4.30 -7.41 -3.95
CA PRO A 243 4.64 -7.93 -5.27
C PRO A 243 3.53 -7.64 -6.31
N THR A 244 3.25 -6.35 -6.53
CA THR A 244 2.34 -5.82 -7.55
C THR A 244 2.92 -6.03 -8.95
N TRP A 245 2.11 -5.78 -9.98
CA TRP A 245 2.58 -5.89 -11.36
C TRP A 245 3.77 -4.98 -11.64
N GLY A 246 3.74 -3.72 -11.20
CA GLY A 246 4.83 -2.76 -11.41
C GLY A 246 6.13 -3.18 -10.72
N ILE A 247 6.04 -3.82 -9.54
CA ILE A 247 7.21 -4.36 -8.83
C ILE A 247 7.82 -5.54 -9.59
N LYS A 248 6.99 -6.45 -10.11
CA LYS A 248 7.45 -7.54 -10.98
C LYS A 248 8.09 -6.99 -12.26
N LYS A 249 7.48 -5.97 -12.87
CA LYS A 249 7.97 -5.31 -14.07
C LYS A 249 9.31 -4.61 -13.82
N ALA A 250 9.52 -4.02 -12.66
CA ALA A 250 10.79 -3.41 -12.29
C ALA A 250 11.94 -4.43 -12.21
N VAL A 251 11.69 -5.61 -11.62
CA VAL A 251 12.67 -6.70 -11.60
C VAL A 251 12.99 -7.20 -13.01
N GLN A 252 11.96 -7.30 -13.88
CA GLN A 252 12.15 -7.63 -15.30
C GLN A 252 13.00 -6.56 -16.03
N LYS A 253 12.70 -5.27 -15.87
CA LYS A 253 13.46 -4.18 -16.51
C LYS A 253 14.94 -4.16 -16.14
N VAL A 254 15.27 -4.50 -14.88
CA VAL A 254 16.67 -4.66 -14.48
C VAL A 254 17.33 -5.84 -15.18
N ALA A 255 16.63 -6.97 -15.33
CA ALA A 255 17.14 -8.11 -16.08
C ALA A 255 17.33 -7.78 -17.56
N ASP A 256 16.37 -7.10 -18.19
CA ASP A 256 16.43 -6.66 -19.58
C ASP A 256 17.67 -5.78 -19.82
N LEU A 257 17.91 -4.80 -18.94
CA LEU A 257 19.09 -3.92 -19.00
C LEU A 257 20.42 -4.70 -18.93
N ILE A 258 20.47 -5.76 -18.13
CA ILE A 258 21.66 -6.61 -18.05
C ILE A 258 21.84 -7.42 -19.33
N LEU A 259 20.75 -8.01 -19.84
CA LEU A 259 20.75 -8.81 -21.07
C LEU A 259 21.10 -7.98 -22.32
N GLU A 260 20.72 -6.71 -22.37
CA GLU A 260 21.08 -5.77 -23.45
C GLU A 260 22.60 -5.63 -23.61
N THR A 261 23.35 -5.69 -22.51
CA THR A 261 24.82 -5.57 -22.52
C THR A 261 25.56 -6.90 -22.42
N HIS A 262 24.88 -7.94 -21.95
CA HIS A 262 25.44 -9.27 -21.76
C HIS A 262 24.56 -10.30 -22.48
N PRO A 263 24.46 -10.26 -23.83
CA PRO A 263 23.54 -11.10 -24.60
C PRO A 263 23.89 -12.60 -24.56
N HIS A 264 25.06 -12.96 -24.02
CA HIS A 264 25.49 -14.34 -23.78
C HIS A 264 24.87 -14.93 -22.51
N LEU A 265 24.34 -14.10 -21.61
CA LEU A 265 23.54 -14.57 -20.49
C LEU A 265 22.17 -15.01 -21.00
N TRP A 266 21.65 -16.10 -20.44
CA TRP A 266 20.32 -16.60 -20.77
C TRP A 266 19.50 -16.80 -19.49
N LEU A 267 18.17 -16.81 -19.63
CA LEU A 267 17.29 -17.01 -18.49
C LEU A 267 17.27 -18.49 -18.06
N ALA A 268 17.81 -18.76 -16.88
CA ALA A 268 17.69 -20.06 -16.24
C ALA A 268 16.31 -20.24 -15.56
N SER A 269 15.80 -19.22 -14.86
CA SER A 269 14.46 -19.27 -14.25
C SER A 269 13.88 -17.87 -13.97
N SER A 270 12.54 -17.75 -13.96
CA SER A 270 11.84 -16.51 -13.63
C SER A 270 10.50 -16.79 -12.94
N THR A 271 10.15 -15.98 -11.95
CA THR A 271 8.81 -15.97 -11.33
C THR A 271 7.93 -14.82 -11.84
N VAL A 272 8.39 -14.03 -12.82
CA VAL A 272 7.70 -12.85 -13.36
C VAL A 272 7.48 -12.87 -14.88
N GLY A 273 7.90 -13.94 -15.56
CA GLY A 273 7.97 -14.00 -17.02
C GLY A 273 9.28 -13.39 -17.56
N LEU A 274 9.50 -13.53 -18.87
CA LEU A 274 10.51 -12.82 -19.66
C LEU A 274 9.81 -11.91 -20.66
#